data_AF-A0A505DT95-F1
#
_entry.id   AF-A0A505DT95-F1
#
_cell.length_a   1.000
_cell.length_b   1.000
_cell.length_c   1.000
_cell.angle_alpha   90.00
_cell.angle_beta   90.00
_cell.angle_gamma   90.00
#
_symmetry.space_group_name_H-M   'P 1'
#
loop_
_entity.id
_entity.type
_entity.pdbx_description
1 polymer ?
#
loop_
_entity_poly.entity_id
_entity_poly.type
_entity_poly.pdbx_seq_one_letter_code
_entity_poly.pdbx_strand_id
1 'polypeptide(L)'
;MAGLPQAGDTAVVRGDPSSHSFTVVYLRDGVITGLHAVNRPRDFAAGRQLVAARAAMARGEAVSEDVPLSESMKQHQSTVERRA
;
A
#
# COMPACT_ATOMS: atom_id res chain seq x y z
N MET A 1 -7.02 -10.10 4.20
CA MET A 1 -7.06 -9.49 2.85
C MET A 1 -8.01 -8.30 2.87
N ALA A 2 -7.68 -7.22 2.15
CA ALA A 2 -8.57 -6.10 1.88
C ALA A 2 -8.52 -5.71 0.39
N GLY A 3 -9.63 -5.22 -0.15
CA GLY A 3 -9.73 -4.87 -1.57
C GLY A 3 -9.93 -6.07 -2.49
N LEU A 4 -9.93 -5.81 -3.80
CA LEU A 4 -10.13 -6.82 -4.85
C LEU A 4 -9.05 -6.66 -5.92
N PRO A 5 -7.81 -7.14 -5.64
CA PRO A 5 -6.75 -7.19 -6.64
C PRO A 5 -7.19 -7.95 -7.89
N GLN A 6 -6.81 -7.50 -9.07
CA GLN A 6 -7.06 -8.21 -10.32
C GLN A 6 -5.77 -8.63 -11.02
N ALA A 7 -5.91 -9.50 -12.02
CA ALA A 7 -4.87 -9.72 -13.01
C ALA A 7 -4.47 -8.39 -13.67
N GLY A 8 -3.18 -8.06 -13.65
CA GLY A 8 -2.63 -6.80 -14.13
C GLY A 8 -2.24 -5.81 -13.02
N ASP A 9 -2.67 -6.04 -11.78
CA ASP A 9 -2.17 -5.23 -10.66
C ASP A 9 -0.70 -5.51 -10.38
N THR A 10 0.02 -4.45 -10.09
CA THR A 10 1.38 -4.55 -9.60
C THR A 10 1.35 -5.01 -8.14
N ALA A 11 1.86 -6.21 -7.88
CA ALA A 11 2.14 -6.68 -6.53
C ALA A 11 3.47 -6.10 -6.03
N VAL A 12 3.46 -5.53 -4.82
CA VAL A 12 4.62 -5.02 -4.11
C VAL A 12 4.70 -5.68 -2.75
N VAL A 13 5.85 -6.28 -2.44
CA VAL A 13 6.08 -6.91 -1.14
C VAL A 13 6.68 -5.88 -0.18
N ARG A 14 6.12 -5.83 1.02
CA ARG A 14 6.56 -5.04 2.17
C ARG A 14 6.90 -5.99 3.31
N GLY A 15 8.15 -5.99 3.78
CA GLY A 15 8.64 -7.03 4.67
C GLY A 15 9.31 -8.20 3.95
N ASP A 16 9.63 -9.22 4.72
CA ASP A 16 10.27 -10.43 4.23
C ASP A 16 9.30 -11.62 4.26
N PRO A 17 8.92 -12.18 3.09
CA PRO A 17 8.10 -13.39 3.01
C PRO A 17 8.69 -14.60 3.75
N SER A 18 10.02 -14.70 3.85
CA SER A 18 10.69 -15.81 4.54
C SER A 18 10.44 -15.80 6.06
N SER A 19 10.19 -14.61 6.63
CA SER A 19 9.86 -14.44 8.06
C SER A 19 8.42 -14.81 8.43
N HIS A 20 7.58 -15.12 7.43
CA HIS A 20 6.14 -15.29 7.57
C HIS A 20 5.42 -14.05 8.14
N SER A 21 6.05 -12.86 8.09
CA SER A 21 5.46 -11.60 8.52
C SER A 21 5.69 -10.53 7.46
N PHE A 22 4.72 -10.36 6.56
CA PHE A 22 4.84 -9.48 5.40
C PHE A 22 3.48 -9.01 4.91
N THR A 23 3.48 -7.99 4.06
CA THR A 23 2.30 -7.48 3.39
C THR A 23 2.55 -7.44 1.88
N VAL A 24 1.62 -7.94 1.08
CA VAL A 24 1.57 -7.70 -0.37
C VAL A 24 0.60 -6.57 -0.63
N VAL A 25 1.07 -5.47 -1.19
CA VAL A 25 0.26 -4.32 -1.62
C VAL A 25 0.02 -4.43 -3.12
N TYR A 26 -1.21 -4.26 -3.56
CA TYR A 26 -1.57 -4.27 -4.97
C TYR A 26 -1.84 -2.84 -5.44
N LEU A 27 -1.16 -2.45 -6.51
CA LEU A 27 -1.21 -1.12 -7.10
C LEU A 27 -1.69 -1.18 -8.55
N ARG A 28 -2.51 -0.22 -8.94
CA ARG A 28 -2.90 0.05 -10.33
C ARG A 28 -2.85 1.54 -10.57
N ASP A 29 -2.13 1.97 -11.59
CA ASP A 29 -2.02 3.38 -11.98
C ASP A 29 -1.66 4.32 -10.81
N GLY A 30 -0.77 3.84 -9.92
CA GLY A 30 -0.35 4.60 -8.73
C GLY A 30 -1.40 4.68 -7.62
N VAL A 31 -2.42 3.81 -7.63
CA VAL A 31 -3.47 3.72 -6.62
C VAL A 31 -3.50 2.33 -6.00
N ILE A 32 -3.70 2.27 -4.68
CA ILE A 32 -3.87 0.98 -4.00
C ILE A 32 -5.24 0.34 -4.31
N THR A 33 -5.22 -0.89 -4.81
CA THR A 33 -6.42 -1.69 -5.16
C THR A 33 -6.74 -2.77 -4.14
N GLY A 34 -5.74 -3.22 -3.38
CA GLY A 34 -5.90 -4.22 -2.34
C GLY A 34 -4.61 -4.54 -1.60
N LEU A 35 -4.71 -5.44 -0.61
CA LEU A 35 -3.55 -6.01 0.06
C LEU A 35 -3.80 -7.38 0.72
N HIS A 36 -2.71 -8.12 0.93
CA HIS A 36 -2.61 -9.30 1.77
C HIS A 36 -1.61 -9.06 2.89
N ALA A 37 -2.08 -8.88 4.13
CA ALA A 37 -1.22 -8.82 5.31
C ALA A 37 -1.17 -10.22 5.97
N VAL A 38 0.04 -10.73 6.16
CA VAL A 38 0.34 -11.99 6.84
C VAL A 38 1.07 -11.64 8.13
N ASN A 39 0.50 -12.00 9.29
CA ASN A 39 1.02 -11.66 10.63
C ASN A 39 1.28 -10.16 10.90
N ARG A 40 0.64 -9.27 10.12
CA ARG A 40 0.78 -7.79 10.24
C ARG A 40 -0.58 -7.11 10.44
N PRO A 41 -1.19 -7.18 11.64
CA PRO A 41 -2.52 -6.60 11.88
C PRO A 41 -2.56 -5.08 11.71
N ARG A 42 -1.46 -4.38 11.97
CA ARG A 42 -1.34 -2.92 11.77
C ARG A 42 -1.45 -2.55 10.29
N ASP A 43 -0.73 -3.25 9.43
CA ASP A 43 -0.80 -3.08 7.97
C ASP A 43 -2.19 -3.40 7.45
N PHE A 44 -2.86 -4.43 8.00
CA PHE A 44 -4.22 -4.75 7.61
C PHE A 44 -5.21 -3.62 7.94
N ALA A 45 -5.14 -3.08 9.16
CA ALA A 45 -6.03 -2.01 9.60
C ALA A 45 -5.82 -0.73 8.77
N ALA A 46 -4.56 -0.32 8.57
CA ALA A 46 -4.21 0.83 7.73
C ALA A 46 -4.65 0.59 6.28
N GLY A 47 -4.22 -0.53 5.69
CA GLY A 47 -4.47 -0.86 4.30
C GLY A 47 -5.95 -0.93 3.96
N ARG A 48 -6.82 -1.40 4.86
CA ARG A 48 -8.28 -1.33 4.67
C ARG A 48 -8.78 0.09 4.44
N GLN A 49 -8.28 1.06 5.22
CA GLN A 49 -8.65 2.47 5.07
C GLN A 49 -8.11 3.04 3.76
N LEU A 50 -6.85 2.70 3.40
CA LEU A 50 -6.22 3.20 2.17
C LEU A 50 -6.93 2.69 0.91
N VAL A 51 -7.30 1.40 0.90
CA VAL A 51 -8.09 0.80 -0.20
C VAL A 51 -9.46 1.45 -0.31
N ALA A 52 -10.16 1.66 0.81
CA ALA A 52 -11.47 2.32 0.80
C ALA A 52 -11.39 3.76 0.27
N ALA A 53 -10.29 4.46 0.57
CA ALA A 53 -10.01 5.81 0.11
C ALA A 53 -9.46 5.88 -1.33
N ARG A 54 -9.19 4.74 -1.99
CA ARG A 54 -8.49 4.68 -3.29
C ARG A 54 -7.24 5.56 -3.31
N ALA A 55 -6.46 5.44 -2.25
CA ALA A 55 -5.43 6.41 -1.98
C ALA A 55 -4.21 6.22 -2.92
N ALA A 56 -3.62 7.34 -3.36
CA ALA A 56 -2.48 7.33 -4.25
C ALA A 56 -1.22 6.84 -3.52
N MET A 57 -0.57 5.82 -4.06
CA MET A 57 0.58 5.17 -3.46
C MET A 57 1.58 4.77 -4.54
N ALA A 58 2.81 5.22 -4.41
CA ALA A 58 3.91 4.81 -5.27
C ALA A 58 4.49 3.46 -4.83
N ARG A 59 5.15 2.75 -5.75
CA ARG A 59 5.83 1.48 -5.43
C ARG A 59 6.85 1.62 -4.29
N GLY A 60 7.64 2.69 -4.30
CA GLY A 60 8.68 2.95 -3.28
C GLY A 60 8.09 3.15 -1.88
N GLU A 61 6.93 3.77 -1.81
CA GLU A 61 6.18 3.96 -0.56
C GLU A 61 5.60 2.63 -0.06
N ALA A 62 5.09 1.80 -0.97
CA ALA A 62 4.51 0.51 -0.63
C ALA A 62 5.55 -0.48 -0.05
N VAL A 63 6.80 -0.45 -0.50
CA VAL A 63 7.88 -1.35 -0.03
C VAL A 63 8.52 -0.91 1.29
N SER A 64 8.60 0.40 1.57
CA SER A 64 9.34 0.91 2.74
C SER A 64 8.71 0.42 4.05
N GLU A 65 9.53 -0.11 4.95
CA GLU A 65 9.10 -0.48 6.31
C GLU A 65 9.43 0.58 7.36
N ASP A 66 10.15 1.62 6.96
CA ASP A 66 10.66 2.66 7.86
C ASP A 66 9.54 3.52 8.45
N VAL A 67 8.44 3.65 7.72
CA VAL A 67 7.26 4.40 8.13
C VAL A 67 6.03 3.50 8.14
N PRO A 68 5.05 3.70 9.04
CA PRO A 68 3.80 2.96 9.03
C PRO A 68 3.11 3.03 7.66
N LEU A 69 2.41 1.95 7.27
CA LEU A 69 1.72 1.89 5.97
C LEU A 69 0.71 3.04 5.80
N SER A 70 0.05 3.46 6.88
CA SER A 70 -0.87 4.62 6.91
C SER A 70 -0.20 5.95 6.55
N GLU A 71 1.11 6.08 6.77
CA GLU A 71 1.88 7.30 6.52
C GLU A 71 2.71 7.24 5.25
N SER A 72 2.86 6.05 4.66
CA SER A 72 3.66 5.83 3.46
C SER A 72 3.16 6.64 2.25
N MET A 73 1.91 7.12 2.26
CA MET A 73 1.29 7.88 1.16
C MET A 73 1.75 9.34 1.06
N LYS A 74 2.41 9.87 2.10
CA LYS A 74 2.59 11.31 2.29
C LYS A 74 3.62 11.97 1.35
N GLN A 75 4.30 11.24 0.47
CA GLN A 75 5.34 11.84 -0.37
C GLN A 75 4.83 12.39 -1.72
N HIS A 76 3.64 12.00 -2.17
CA HIS A 76 3.08 12.49 -3.45
C HIS A 76 2.00 13.58 -3.32
N GLN A 77 1.42 13.80 -2.13
CA GLN A 77 0.39 14.84 -1.95
C GLN A 77 0.92 16.27 -2.17
N SER A 78 2.21 16.52 -1.94
CA SER A 78 2.82 17.85 -2.09
C SER A 78 3.01 18.33 -3.54
N THR A 79 2.85 17.46 -4.54
CA THR A 79 3.02 17.86 -5.96
C THR A 79 1.69 18.15 -6.67
N VAL A 80 0.57 17.62 -6.18
CA VAL A 80 -0.74 17.81 -6.85
C VAL A 80 -1.40 19.13 -6.44
N GLU A 81 -1.19 19.63 -5.21
CA GLU A 81 -1.78 20.89 -4.74
C GLU A 81 -1.05 22.17 -5.20
N ARG A 82 0.07 22.07 -5.95
CA ARG A 82 0.81 23.23 -6.49
C ARG A 82 0.49 23.58 -7.94
N ARG A 83 -0.48 22.91 -8.57
CA ARG A 83 -0.88 23.12 -9.97
C ARG A 83 -2.35 23.53 -10.17
N ALA A 84 -3.04 23.96 -9.13
CA ALA A 84 -4.31 24.70 -9.22
C ALA A 84 -4.07 26.16 -8.90
#